data_AF-A0A4T9T628-F1
#
_entry.id   AF-A0A4T9T628-F1
#
_cell.length_a   1.000
_cell.length_b   1.000
_cell.length_c   1.000
_cell.angle_alpha   90.00
_cell.angle_beta   90.00
_cell.angle_gamma   90.00
#
_symmetry.space_group_name_H-M   'P 1'
#
loop_
_entity.id
_entity.type
_entity.pdbx_description
1 polymer ?
#
loop_
_entity_poly.entity_id
_entity_poly.type
_entity_poly.pdbx_seq_one_letter_code
_entity_poly.pdbx_strand_id
1 'polypeptide(L)'
;MTPDDLDEFIEKLPVTGTNEDPASPGAVLPADPNMSSITITKTAENLDHNDGFTYVDDTVRYTITVANSQRDTAWMAVVVRDDVPEGIEPVDGTFKVIKADGTEVEVPNDAYDKATRILAVNVGDVEGGTNVKFVFDAKIGEEALDSDVGNIAKAYGSLPSGIPGDELNNRAQPGSKFVPPAGWPAYEATHSGISNPDKVYPSAKVSALNKVRPSLNKTLAKTGDFNGFVLGGVSVTALMALVLLVLAWRKRRPTA
;
A
#
# COMPACT_ATOMS: atom_id res chain seq x y z
N MET A 1 -45.17 -48.66 -52.99
CA MET A 1 -44.58 -47.84 -51.94
C MET A 1 -45.32 -46.51 -51.97
N THR A 2 -46.27 -46.37 -51.06
CA THR A 2 -47.08 -45.16 -50.90
C THR A 2 -46.26 -44.10 -50.14
N PRO A 3 -46.63 -42.80 -50.19
CA PRO A 3 -45.98 -41.77 -49.39
C PRO A 3 -45.92 -42.11 -47.88
N ASP A 4 -46.90 -42.88 -47.38
CA ASP A 4 -46.96 -43.33 -45.99
C ASP A 4 -45.91 -44.39 -45.63
N ASP A 5 -45.32 -45.08 -46.61
CA ASP A 5 -44.27 -46.10 -46.38
C ASP A 5 -42.89 -45.47 -46.10
N LEU A 6 -42.71 -44.16 -46.34
CA LEU A 6 -41.46 -43.43 -46.07
C LEU A 6 -41.41 -42.84 -44.65
N ASP A 7 -42.57 -42.56 -44.06
CA ASP A 7 -42.65 -41.99 -42.71
C ASP A 7 -42.38 -43.06 -41.62
N GLU A 8 -42.74 -44.33 -41.86
CA GLU A 8 -42.44 -45.42 -40.91
C GLU A 8 -40.93 -45.78 -40.84
N PHE A 9 -40.15 -45.41 -41.85
CA PHE A 9 -38.70 -45.68 -41.88
C PHE A 9 -37.87 -44.64 -41.11
N ILE A 10 -38.41 -43.44 -40.90
CA ILE A 10 -37.72 -42.36 -40.18
C ILE A 10 -37.89 -42.51 -38.65
N GLU A 11 -38.93 -43.18 -38.18
CA GLU A 11 -39.24 -43.31 -36.75
C GLU A 11 -38.44 -44.42 -36.00
N LYS A 12 -37.61 -45.20 -36.70
CA LYS A 12 -36.87 -46.35 -36.11
C LYS A 12 -35.35 -46.25 -36.11
N LEU A 13 -34.77 -45.07 -36.34
CA LEU A 13 -33.35 -44.86 -36.07
C LEU A 13 -33.16 -44.50 -34.59
N PRO A 14 -32.32 -45.21 -33.81
CA PRO A 14 -32.01 -44.78 -32.46
C PRO A 14 -31.26 -43.45 -32.53
N VAL A 15 -31.92 -42.37 -32.15
CA VAL A 15 -31.28 -41.05 -31.95
C VAL A 15 -30.53 -41.09 -30.61
N THR A 16 -29.45 -41.87 -30.53
CA THR A 16 -28.40 -41.66 -29.53
C THR A 16 -27.44 -40.62 -30.06
N GLY A 17 -27.95 -39.39 -30.20
CA GLY A 17 -27.14 -38.20 -30.32
C GLY A 17 -27.41 -37.37 -29.09
N THR A 18 -26.52 -37.44 -28.10
CA THR A 18 -26.44 -36.38 -27.10
C THR A 18 -26.23 -35.08 -27.87
N ASN A 19 -27.26 -34.23 -27.94
CA ASN A 19 -27.09 -32.82 -28.30
C ASN A 19 -26.26 -32.17 -27.18
N GLU A 20 -24.98 -32.47 -27.16
CA GLU A 20 -23.97 -31.60 -26.61
C GLU A 20 -24.01 -30.37 -27.53
N ASP A 21 -24.57 -29.27 -27.01
CA ASP A 21 -24.38 -27.93 -27.56
C ASP A 21 -22.90 -27.80 -27.99
N PRO A 22 -22.56 -27.39 -29.23
CA PRO A 22 -21.17 -27.26 -29.64
C PRO A 22 -20.45 -26.44 -28.57
N ALA A 23 -19.46 -27.05 -27.92
CA ALA A 23 -18.68 -26.42 -26.87
C ALA A 23 -18.34 -25.00 -27.32
N SER A 24 -18.94 -24.01 -26.66
CA SER A 24 -18.58 -22.61 -26.85
C SER A 24 -17.06 -22.56 -26.84
N PRO A 25 -16.39 -22.00 -27.87
CA PRO A 25 -14.94 -21.92 -27.88
C PRO A 25 -14.49 -21.40 -26.52
N GLY A 26 -13.80 -22.25 -25.75
CA GLY A 26 -13.37 -21.88 -24.41
C GLY A 26 -12.61 -20.57 -24.47
N ALA A 27 -12.83 -19.68 -23.51
CA ALA A 27 -12.12 -18.41 -23.46
C ALA A 27 -10.61 -18.67 -23.59
N VAL A 28 -9.99 -18.12 -24.63
CA VAL A 28 -8.54 -18.22 -24.80
C VAL A 28 -7.91 -17.36 -23.71
N LEU A 29 -7.24 -18.01 -22.76
CA LEU A 29 -6.53 -17.30 -21.70
C LEU A 29 -5.27 -16.61 -22.24
N PRO A 30 -4.87 -15.46 -21.67
CA PRO A 30 -3.54 -14.90 -21.89
C PRO A 30 -2.44 -15.89 -21.52
N ALA A 31 -1.24 -15.69 -22.07
CA ALA A 31 -0.08 -16.49 -21.71
C ALA A 31 0.43 -16.16 -20.29
N ASP A 32 1.27 -17.05 -19.75
CA ASP A 32 1.93 -16.82 -18.47
C ASP A 32 2.96 -15.67 -18.58
N PRO A 33 2.94 -14.68 -17.67
CA PRO A 33 3.98 -13.67 -17.58
C PRO A 33 5.28 -14.28 -17.05
N ASN A 34 6.41 -13.76 -17.49
CA ASN A 34 7.67 -13.93 -16.78
C ASN A 34 7.58 -13.13 -15.47
N MET A 35 7.90 -13.74 -14.33
CA MET A 35 7.87 -13.04 -13.04
C MET A 35 8.77 -11.80 -12.98
N SER A 36 9.83 -11.71 -13.80
CA SER A 36 10.65 -10.50 -13.89
C SER A 36 9.95 -9.32 -14.59
N SER A 37 8.86 -9.58 -15.31
CA SER A 37 8.03 -8.56 -15.95
C SER A 37 6.96 -7.98 -15.02
N ILE A 38 6.72 -8.66 -13.90
CA ILE A 38 5.81 -8.23 -12.83
C ILE A 38 6.58 -7.34 -11.86
N THR A 39 6.01 -6.19 -11.55
CA THR A 39 6.57 -5.25 -10.59
C THR A 39 5.52 -4.77 -9.62
N ILE A 40 5.96 -4.51 -8.39
CA ILE A 40 5.18 -3.81 -7.38
C ILE A 40 5.99 -2.61 -6.91
N THR A 41 5.35 -1.46 -6.92
CA THR A 41 5.92 -0.22 -6.39
C THR A 41 4.97 0.35 -5.36
N LYS A 42 5.52 1.02 -4.37
CA LYS A 42 4.75 1.68 -3.32
C LYS A 42 5.27 3.09 -3.14
N THR A 43 4.38 4.04 -2.99
CA THR A 43 4.70 5.44 -2.70
C THR A 43 3.90 5.91 -1.51
N ALA A 44 4.43 6.91 -0.82
CA ALA A 44 3.77 7.61 0.27
C ALA A 44 3.88 9.12 0.04
N GLU A 45 2.79 9.84 0.30
CA GLU A 45 2.71 11.29 0.19
C GLU A 45 2.06 11.84 1.45
N ASN A 46 2.77 12.67 2.20
CA ASN A 46 2.18 13.45 3.29
C ASN A 46 1.28 14.54 2.70
N LEU A 47 -0.01 14.48 3.05
CA LEU A 47 -1.05 15.38 2.53
C LEU A 47 -1.18 16.67 3.34
N ASP A 48 -0.67 16.67 4.58
CA ASP A 48 -0.82 17.80 5.51
C ASP A 48 0.43 18.71 5.52
N HIS A 49 1.63 18.16 5.23
CA HIS A 49 2.89 18.91 5.23
C HIS A 49 3.81 18.59 4.05
N ASN A 50 4.46 19.61 3.48
CA ASN A 50 5.40 19.51 2.36
C ASN A 50 6.84 19.95 2.71
N ASP A 51 7.15 20.17 4.00
CA ASP A 51 8.48 20.57 4.48
C ASP A 51 9.49 19.40 4.53
N GLY A 52 9.04 18.22 4.12
CA GLY A 52 9.76 16.95 4.09
C GLY A 52 9.70 16.19 5.41
N PHE A 53 9.19 16.76 6.50
CA PHE A 53 8.95 16.06 7.77
C PHE A 53 7.56 15.43 7.81
N THR A 54 7.32 14.62 8.83
CA THR A 54 6.01 14.07 9.15
C THR A 54 5.80 14.22 10.66
N TYR A 55 4.61 14.65 11.03
CA TYR A 55 4.19 14.89 12.40
C TYR A 55 3.07 13.92 12.79
N VAL A 56 2.94 13.66 14.09
CA VAL A 56 1.73 13.01 14.62
C VAL A 56 0.50 13.81 14.19
N ASP A 57 -0.58 13.09 13.89
CA ASP A 57 -1.85 13.56 13.31
C ASP A 57 -1.81 13.85 11.80
N ASP A 58 -0.65 13.80 11.14
CA ASP A 58 -0.57 13.94 9.68
C ASP A 58 -1.29 12.77 8.98
N THR A 59 -1.80 13.07 7.78
CA THR A 59 -2.43 12.14 6.85
C THR A 59 -1.48 11.84 5.72
N VAL A 60 -1.25 10.56 5.45
CA VAL A 60 -0.34 10.07 4.40
C VAL A 60 -1.12 9.21 3.43
N ARG A 61 -1.02 9.52 2.15
CA ARG A 61 -1.57 8.70 1.06
C ARG A 61 -0.56 7.66 0.63
N TYR A 62 -0.93 6.39 0.75
CA TYR A 62 -0.20 5.28 0.16
C TYR A 62 -0.78 4.91 -1.21
N THR A 63 0.09 4.67 -2.18
CA THR A 63 -0.30 4.11 -3.49
C THR A 63 0.58 2.91 -3.80
N ILE A 64 -0.02 1.74 -3.92
CA ILE A 64 0.63 0.50 -4.31
C ILE A 64 0.25 0.23 -5.75
N THR A 65 1.22 0.19 -6.66
CA THR A 65 1.00 -0.10 -8.08
C THR A 65 1.57 -1.48 -8.39
N VAL A 66 0.73 -2.36 -8.92
CA VAL A 66 1.14 -3.66 -9.49
C VAL A 66 1.07 -3.55 -11.00
N ALA A 67 2.18 -3.84 -11.69
CA ALA A 67 2.28 -3.70 -13.14
C ALA A 67 2.82 -4.98 -13.78
N ASN A 68 2.28 -5.30 -14.95
CA ASN A 68 2.77 -6.35 -15.82
C ASN A 68 3.24 -5.71 -17.13
N SER A 69 4.54 -5.75 -17.41
CA SER A 69 5.12 -5.12 -18.60
C SER A 69 5.11 -6.01 -19.85
N GLN A 70 4.87 -7.32 -19.71
CA GLN A 70 4.91 -8.26 -20.83
C GLN A 70 3.55 -8.36 -21.52
N ARG A 71 3.44 -7.88 -22.75
CA ARG A 71 2.20 -7.95 -23.56
C ARG A 71 1.72 -9.40 -23.78
N ASP A 72 0.43 -9.55 -24.03
CA ASP A 72 -0.25 -10.82 -24.32
C ASP A 72 -0.14 -11.87 -23.19
N THR A 73 0.14 -11.39 -21.98
CA THR A 73 0.16 -12.19 -20.75
C THR A 73 -0.78 -11.60 -19.70
N ALA A 74 -1.06 -12.32 -18.63
CA ALA A 74 -1.77 -11.77 -17.48
C ALA A 74 -1.27 -12.40 -16.17
N TRP A 75 -1.13 -11.59 -15.13
CA TRP A 75 -1.02 -12.10 -13.77
C TRP A 75 -2.40 -12.06 -13.14
N MET A 76 -2.92 -13.22 -12.75
CA MET A 76 -4.35 -13.39 -12.49
C MET A 76 -4.67 -13.44 -11.00
N ALA A 77 -5.90 -13.05 -10.64
CA ALA A 77 -6.41 -13.07 -9.27
C ALA A 77 -5.46 -12.39 -8.27
N VAL A 78 -4.93 -11.23 -8.64
CA VAL A 78 -3.90 -10.57 -7.85
C VAL A 78 -4.49 -10.03 -6.55
N VAL A 79 -3.81 -10.35 -5.45
CA VAL A 79 -4.07 -9.86 -4.10
C VAL A 79 -2.91 -8.96 -3.69
N VAL A 80 -3.22 -7.76 -3.21
CA VAL A 80 -2.25 -6.89 -2.53
C VAL A 80 -2.44 -7.03 -1.03
N ARG A 81 -1.34 -7.22 -0.31
CA ARG A 81 -1.26 -7.25 1.16
C ARG A 81 -0.31 -6.17 1.65
N ASP A 82 -0.70 -5.45 2.69
CA ASP A 82 0.06 -4.43 3.38
C ASP A 82 0.07 -4.76 4.87
N ASP A 83 1.25 -5.04 5.42
CA ASP A 83 1.44 -5.23 6.85
C ASP A 83 1.68 -3.84 7.46
N VAL A 84 0.61 -3.17 7.86
CA VAL A 84 0.64 -1.75 8.23
C VAL A 84 1.47 -1.57 9.51
N PRO A 85 2.57 -0.80 9.48
CA PRO A 85 3.48 -0.67 10.61
C PRO A 85 2.81 0.04 11.78
N GLU A 86 3.19 -0.30 13.01
CA GLU A 86 2.70 0.37 14.22
C GLU A 86 2.94 1.89 14.15
N GLY A 87 2.01 2.67 14.68
CA GLY A 87 2.02 4.14 14.55
C GLY A 87 1.41 4.68 13.25
N ILE A 88 0.99 3.83 12.31
CA ILE A 88 0.22 4.24 11.12
C ILE A 88 -1.17 3.59 11.15
N GLU A 89 -2.24 4.37 11.07
CA GLU A 89 -3.61 3.84 11.10
C GLU A 89 -4.35 4.17 9.81
N PRO A 90 -4.73 3.19 8.97
CA PRO A 90 -5.52 3.41 7.77
C PRO A 90 -6.83 4.16 8.08
N VAL A 91 -7.20 5.10 7.20
CA VAL A 91 -8.40 5.91 7.32
C VAL A 91 -9.56 5.23 6.60
N ASP A 92 -10.57 4.85 7.37
CA ASP A 92 -11.85 4.34 6.89
C ASP A 92 -12.44 5.21 5.75
N GLY A 93 -12.97 4.56 4.72
CA GLY A 93 -13.61 5.19 3.56
C GLY A 93 -12.65 5.72 2.49
N THR A 94 -11.34 5.52 2.66
CA THR A 94 -10.33 6.01 1.68
C THR A 94 -9.77 4.92 0.76
N PHE A 95 -10.11 3.66 1.04
CA PHE A 95 -9.53 2.52 0.35
C PHE A 95 -10.16 2.36 -1.04
N LYS A 96 -9.33 2.30 -2.08
CA LYS A 96 -9.82 2.08 -3.44
C LYS A 96 -8.83 1.36 -4.33
N VAL A 97 -9.36 0.56 -5.24
CA VAL A 97 -8.62 0.00 -6.37
C VAL A 97 -8.87 0.86 -7.59
N ILE A 98 -7.80 1.28 -8.27
CA ILE A 98 -7.86 1.94 -9.58
C ILE A 98 -7.44 0.91 -10.62
N LYS A 99 -8.37 0.53 -11.50
CA LYS A 99 -8.13 -0.43 -12.58
C LYS A 99 -7.33 0.21 -13.71
N ALA A 100 -6.88 -0.62 -14.66
CA ALA A 100 -6.09 -0.19 -15.82
C ALA A 100 -6.81 0.84 -16.70
N ASP A 101 -8.15 0.79 -16.77
CA ASP A 101 -8.99 1.74 -17.49
C ASP A 101 -9.25 3.06 -16.72
N GLY A 102 -8.70 3.19 -15.50
CA GLY A 102 -8.91 4.32 -14.61
C GLY A 102 -10.18 4.23 -13.76
N THR A 103 -10.98 3.18 -13.90
CA THR A 103 -12.17 2.96 -13.06
C THR A 103 -11.73 2.77 -11.61
N GLU A 104 -12.32 3.56 -10.71
CA GLU A 104 -12.13 3.41 -9.27
C GLU A 104 -13.20 2.47 -8.70
N VAL A 105 -12.78 1.53 -7.86
CA VAL A 105 -13.64 0.63 -7.10
C VAL A 105 -13.34 0.81 -5.63
N GLU A 106 -14.36 1.16 -4.85
CA GLU A 106 -14.25 1.28 -3.40
C GLU A 106 -13.93 -0.08 -2.76
N VAL A 107 -13.11 -0.03 -1.72
CA VAL A 107 -12.74 -1.18 -0.91
C VAL A 107 -13.36 -1.00 0.47
N PRO A 108 -14.01 -2.02 1.05
CA PRO A 108 -14.61 -1.90 2.36
C PRO A 108 -13.56 -1.75 3.46
N ASN A 109 -13.89 -1.02 4.53
CA ASN A 109 -12.96 -0.76 5.65
C ASN A 109 -12.51 -2.04 6.35
N ASP A 110 -13.33 -3.09 6.33
CA ASP A 110 -13.03 -4.39 6.92
C ASP A 110 -12.01 -5.23 6.10
N ALA A 111 -11.46 -4.65 5.02
CA ALA A 111 -10.23 -5.13 4.38
C ALA A 111 -9.00 -4.91 5.26
N TYR A 112 -9.06 -3.99 6.23
CA TYR A 112 -8.04 -3.82 7.26
C TYR A 112 -8.45 -4.52 8.56
N ASP A 113 -7.67 -5.52 8.97
CA ASP A 113 -7.78 -6.13 10.28
C ASP A 113 -6.86 -5.39 11.26
N LYS A 114 -7.46 -4.68 12.24
CA LYS A 114 -6.73 -3.91 13.26
C LYS A 114 -5.93 -4.80 14.22
N ALA A 115 -6.41 -6.01 14.51
CA ALA A 115 -5.76 -6.91 15.47
C ALA A 115 -4.48 -7.50 14.88
N THR A 116 -4.50 -7.88 13.59
CA THR A 116 -3.30 -8.37 12.89
C THR A 116 -2.51 -7.27 12.19
N ARG A 117 -3.09 -6.08 12.06
CA ARG A 117 -2.60 -4.94 11.26
C ARG A 117 -2.38 -5.27 9.78
N ILE A 118 -3.18 -6.19 9.24
CA ILE A 118 -3.07 -6.62 7.84
C ILE A 118 -4.19 -5.94 7.04
N LEU A 119 -3.82 -5.20 6.00
CA LEU A 119 -4.73 -4.69 4.98
C LEU A 119 -4.54 -5.50 3.71
N ALA A 120 -5.58 -6.21 3.25
CA ALA A 120 -5.48 -7.09 2.09
C ALA A 120 -6.70 -7.06 1.17
N VAL A 121 -6.44 -6.92 -0.13
CA VAL A 121 -7.45 -6.59 -1.14
C VAL A 121 -7.19 -7.36 -2.44
N ASN A 122 -8.24 -7.90 -3.04
CA ASN A 122 -8.20 -8.39 -4.41
C ASN A 122 -8.16 -7.19 -5.37
N VAL A 123 -7.11 -7.06 -6.17
CA VAL A 123 -6.97 -6.00 -7.20
C VAL A 123 -7.36 -6.49 -8.59
N GLY A 124 -7.61 -7.80 -8.74
CA GLY A 124 -8.04 -8.42 -10.00
C GLY A 124 -6.88 -8.90 -10.86
N ASP A 125 -7.13 -9.06 -12.15
CA ASP A 125 -6.10 -9.47 -13.11
C ASP A 125 -5.27 -8.26 -13.55
N VAL A 126 -3.97 -8.47 -13.76
CA VAL A 126 -3.03 -7.46 -14.28
C VAL A 126 -2.56 -7.90 -15.66
N GLU A 127 -3.24 -7.38 -16.68
CA GLU A 127 -2.96 -7.68 -18.08
C GLU A 127 -1.61 -7.09 -18.53
N GLY A 128 -1.02 -7.75 -19.52
CA GLY A 128 0.23 -7.35 -20.14
C GLY A 128 0.22 -5.95 -20.72
N GLY A 129 1.18 -5.13 -20.30
CA GLY A 129 1.28 -3.71 -20.67
C GLY A 129 0.41 -2.78 -19.82
N THR A 130 -0.20 -3.27 -18.74
CA THR A 130 -1.09 -2.49 -17.87
C THR A 130 -0.62 -2.47 -16.42
N ASN A 131 -1.33 -1.71 -15.59
CA ASN A 131 -1.14 -1.69 -14.14
C ASN A 131 -2.49 -1.50 -13.44
N VAL A 132 -2.54 -1.94 -12.19
CA VAL A 132 -3.61 -1.64 -11.24
C VAL A 132 -3.01 -0.98 -10.01
N LYS A 133 -3.79 -0.13 -9.34
CA LYS A 133 -3.35 0.55 -8.13
C LYS A 133 -4.28 0.26 -6.98
N PHE A 134 -3.73 0.10 -5.79
CA PHE A 134 -4.46 0.15 -4.54
C PHE A 134 -4.02 1.39 -3.76
N VAL A 135 -4.98 2.22 -3.37
CA VAL A 135 -4.76 3.50 -2.72
C VAL A 135 -5.51 3.53 -1.40
N PHE A 136 -4.86 4.03 -0.35
CA PHE A 136 -5.49 4.31 0.93
C PHE A 136 -4.77 5.47 1.62
N ASP A 137 -5.50 6.24 2.42
CA ASP A 137 -4.90 7.24 3.30
C ASP A 137 -4.74 6.63 4.70
N ALA A 138 -3.76 7.11 5.46
CA ALA A 138 -3.48 6.67 6.82
C ALA A 138 -3.08 7.85 7.72
N LYS A 139 -3.51 7.81 8.97
CA LYS A 139 -3.11 8.77 10.01
C LYS A 139 -1.84 8.32 10.72
N ILE A 140 -0.99 9.28 11.04
CA ILE A 140 0.20 9.06 11.87
C ILE A 140 -0.20 9.20 13.34
N GLY A 141 -0.13 8.09 14.07
CA GLY A 141 -0.43 8.03 15.51
C GLY A 141 0.78 8.33 16.40
N GLU A 142 0.54 8.46 17.71
CA GLU A 142 1.62 8.75 18.68
C GLU A 142 2.71 7.67 18.70
N GLU A 143 2.36 6.40 18.46
CA GLU A 143 3.32 5.28 18.45
C GLU A 143 4.35 5.35 17.31
N ALA A 144 4.17 6.26 16.35
CA ALA A 144 5.14 6.53 15.30
C ALA A 144 6.39 7.28 15.80
N LEU A 145 6.31 7.95 16.96
CA LEU A 145 7.40 8.79 17.48
C LEU A 145 8.70 8.01 17.71
N ASP A 146 8.57 6.77 18.20
CA ASP A 146 9.72 5.95 18.59
C ASP A 146 9.88 4.69 17.71
N SER A 147 9.01 4.51 16.72
CA SER A 147 8.95 3.31 15.88
C SER A 147 9.60 3.49 14.50
N ASP A 148 9.93 2.39 13.84
CA ASP A 148 10.25 2.40 12.40
C ASP A 148 8.94 2.26 11.61
N VAL A 149 8.49 3.36 11.02
CA VAL A 149 7.25 3.45 10.25
C VAL A 149 7.42 3.13 8.76
N GLY A 150 8.57 2.59 8.35
CA GLY A 150 8.80 2.21 6.97
C GLY A 150 7.89 1.05 6.55
N ASN A 151 7.09 1.26 5.50
CA ASN A 151 6.02 0.37 5.09
C ASN A 151 6.37 -0.45 3.83
N ILE A 152 5.97 -1.72 3.77
CA ILE A 152 6.14 -2.64 2.64
C ILE A 152 4.79 -3.26 2.28
N ALA A 153 4.50 -3.37 0.99
CA ALA A 153 3.41 -4.15 0.44
C ALA A 153 3.95 -5.38 -0.31
N LYS A 154 3.13 -6.41 -0.37
CA LYS A 154 3.33 -7.62 -1.16
C LYS A 154 2.16 -7.81 -2.11
N ALA A 155 2.41 -8.41 -3.26
CA ALA A 155 1.38 -8.91 -4.15
C ALA A 155 1.56 -10.41 -4.38
N TYR A 156 0.44 -11.10 -4.53
CA TYR A 156 0.35 -12.52 -4.86
C TYR A 156 -0.64 -12.69 -6.00
N GLY A 157 -0.49 -13.73 -6.80
CA GLY A 157 -1.40 -14.02 -7.91
C GLY A 157 -1.01 -15.33 -8.58
N SER A 158 -1.84 -15.78 -9.50
CA SER A 158 -1.69 -17.04 -10.20
C SER A 158 -1.30 -16.82 -11.66
N LEU A 159 -0.59 -17.80 -12.22
CA LEU A 159 -0.36 -17.88 -13.66
C LEU A 159 -1.62 -18.44 -14.33
N PRO A 160 -2.02 -17.96 -15.52
CA PRO A 160 -3.12 -18.52 -16.29
C PRO A 160 -3.06 -20.05 -16.43
N SER A 161 -1.88 -20.63 -16.67
CA SER A 161 -1.70 -22.09 -16.80
C SER A 161 -2.02 -22.88 -15.53
N GLY A 162 -2.00 -22.24 -14.37
CA GLY A 162 -2.26 -22.85 -13.06
C GLY A 162 -3.71 -22.76 -12.61
N ILE A 163 -4.59 -22.09 -13.36
CA ILE A 163 -6.00 -21.89 -12.99
C ILE A 163 -6.88 -22.92 -13.70
N PRO A 164 -7.59 -23.80 -12.97
CA PRO A 164 -8.64 -24.64 -13.53
C PRO A 164 -9.71 -23.81 -14.27
N GLY A 165 -10.19 -24.28 -15.42
CA GLY A 165 -11.08 -23.50 -16.29
C GLY A 165 -12.41 -23.10 -15.64
N ASP A 166 -12.90 -23.86 -14.66
CA ASP A 166 -14.11 -23.57 -13.88
C ASP A 166 -13.90 -22.47 -12.82
N GLU A 167 -12.67 -22.28 -12.34
CA GLU A 167 -12.32 -21.19 -11.42
C GLU A 167 -12.23 -19.82 -12.11
N LEU A 168 -12.21 -19.79 -13.44
CA LEU A 168 -12.12 -18.53 -14.19
C LEU A 168 -13.33 -17.62 -13.98
N ASN A 169 -14.51 -18.20 -13.81
CA ASN A 169 -15.78 -17.46 -13.75
C ASN A 169 -16.20 -17.08 -12.32
N ASN A 170 -15.54 -17.63 -11.30
CA ASN A 170 -15.87 -17.44 -9.89
C ASN A 170 -14.78 -16.67 -9.11
N ARG A 171 -13.98 -15.85 -9.81
CA ARG A 171 -12.92 -15.05 -9.18
C ARG A 171 -13.51 -13.93 -8.31
N ALA A 172 -12.81 -13.64 -7.22
CA ALA A 172 -13.12 -12.50 -6.37
C ALA A 172 -13.07 -11.20 -7.18
N GLN A 173 -14.05 -10.32 -6.97
CA GLN A 173 -14.13 -9.06 -7.68
C GLN A 173 -13.03 -8.11 -7.21
N PRO A 174 -12.43 -7.29 -8.11
CA PRO A 174 -11.54 -6.22 -7.72
C PRO A 174 -12.22 -5.32 -6.68
N GLY A 175 -11.49 -4.91 -5.65
CA GLY A 175 -11.99 -4.11 -4.54
C GLY A 175 -12.51 -4.92 -3.34
N SER A 176 -12.70 -6.23 -3.48
CA SER A 176 -13.10 -7.08 -2.35
C SER A 176 -11.95 -7.32 -1.36
N LYS A 177 -12.26 -7.39 -0.06
CA LYS A 177 -11.28 -7.82 0.95
C LYS A 177 -10.78 -9.23 0.65
N PHE A 178 -9.52 -9.50 1.01
CA PHE A 178 -8.94 -10.83 0.91
C PHE A 178 -8.53 -11.36 2.28
N VAL A 179 -9.08 -12.51 2.66
CA VAL A 179 -8.67 -13.27 3.84
C VAL A 179 -8.45 -14.71 3.42
N PRO A 180 -7.22 -15.24 3.47
CA PRO A 180 -6.96 -16.62 3.10
C PRO A 180 -7.66 -17.57 4.09
N PRO A 181 -8.45 -18.57 3.62
CA PRO A 181 -9.24 -19.45 4.50
C PRO A 181 -8.41 -20.21 5.55
N ALA A 182 -7.18 -20.59 5.20
CA ALA A 182 -6.24 -21.28 6.09
C ALA A 182 -5.26 -20.33 6.79
N GLY A 183 -5.46 -19.01 6.68
CA GLY A 183 -4.58 -17.99 7.22
C GLY A 183 -3.36 -17.68 6.35
N TRP A 184 -2.72 -16.55 6.62
CA TRP A 184 -1.59 -16.05 5.85
C TRP A 184 -0.37 -16.98 5.80
N PRO A 185 0.06 -17.63 6.92
CA PRO A 185 1.21 -18.54 6.86
C PRO A 185 1.02 -19.69 5.86
N ALA A 186 -0.20 -20.27 5.78
CA ALA A 186 -0.51 -21.32 4.83
C ALA A 186 -0.57 -20.80 3.39
N TYR A 187 -1.11 -19.59 3.19
CA TYR A 187 -1.18 -18.95 1.89
C TYR A 187 0.22 -18.64 1.33
N GLU A 188 1.10 -18.03 2.14
CA GLU A 188 2.47 -17.69 1.75
C GLU A 188 3.35 -18.92 1.52
N ALA A 189 3.00 -20.07 2.11
CA ALA A 189 3.72 -21.33 1.88
C ALA A 189 3.48 -21.91 0.46
N THR A 190 2.37 -21.55 -0.18
CA THR A 190 1.97 -22.08 -1.50
C THR A 190 1.88 -21.03 -2.60
N HIS A 191 1.86 -19.74 -2.25
CA HIS A 191 1.80 -18.62 -3.17
C HIS A 191 3.05 -17.76 -3.06
N SER A 192 3.88 -17.80 -4.11
CA SER A 192 5.04 -16.91 -4.22
C SER A 192 4.59 -15.47 -4.41
N GLY A 193 4.92 -14.60 -3.46
CA GLY A 193 4.65 -13.17 -3.54
C GLY A 193 5.85 -12.37 -4.04
N ILE A 194 5.57 -11.18 -4.58
CA ILE A 194 6.56 -10.13 -4.87
C ILE A 194 6.30 -8.92 -3.97
N SER A 195 7.35 -8.26 -3.48
CA SER A 195 7.23 -7.05 -2.65
C SER A 195 7.88 -5.84 -3.30
N ASN A 196 7.47 -4.63 -2.91
CA ASN A 196 8.30 -3.47 -3.23
C ASN A 196 9.67 -3.66 -2.54
N PRO A 197 10.78 -3.29 -3.20
CA PRO A 197 12.12 -3.68 -2.76
C PRO A 197 12.55 -2.99 -1.47
N ASP A 198 12.17 -1.72 -1.31
CA ASP A 198 12.57 -0.87 -0.18
C ASP A 198 11.37 -0.45 0.66
N LYS A 199 11.60 -0.25 1.96
CA LYS A 199 10.60 0.38 2.84
C LYS A 199 10.24 1.77 2.34
N VAL A 200 8.96 2.08 2.35
CA VAL A 200 8.42 3.40 1.97
C VAL A 200 8.04 4.17 3.22
N TYR A 201 8.57 5.39 3.35
CA TYR A 201 8.34 6.25 4.49
C TYR A 201 7.38 7.40 4.15
N PRO A 202 6.61 7.91 5.12
CA PRO A 202 5.66 9.02 4.95
C PRO A 202 6.14 10.25 4.20
N SER A 203 7.42 10.61 4.35
CA SER A 203 8.01 11.80 3.72
C SER A 203 9.52 11.65 3.56
N ALA A 204 10.12 12.52 2.74
CA ALA A 204 11.54 12.44 2.36
C ALA A 204 12.56 12.52 3.51
N LYS A 205 12.19 13.11 4.66
CA LYS A 205 13.09 13.20 5.84
C LYS A 205 12.80 12.17 6.91
N VAL A 206 11.82 11.29 6.72
CA VAL A 206 11.54 10.17 7.63
C VAL A 206 12.26 8.92 7.14
N SER A 207 12.87 8.19 8.07
CA SER A 207 13.57 6.94 7.81
C SER A 207 13.63 6.08 9.08
N ALA A 208 14.25 4.90 9.02
CA ALA A 208 14.54 4.11 10.21
C ALA A 208 15.30 4.90 11.29
N LEU A 209 16.13 5.88 10.90
CA LEU A 209 16.93 6.72 11.81
C LEU A 209 16.26 8.08 12.13
N ASN A 210 15.57 8.67 11.16
CA ASN A 210 14.92 9.97 11.32
C ASN A 210 13.42 9.76 11.57
N LYS A 211 13.00 9.95 12.82
CA LYS A 211 11.65 9.61 13.26
C LYS A 211 10.60 10.67 12.94
N VAL A 212 9.34 10.26 13.06
CA VAL A 212 8.18 11.15 13.09
C VAL A 212 8.32 12.14 14.25
N ARG A 213 7.79 13.35 14.06
CA ARG A 213 7.85 14.43 15.06
C ARG A 213 6.54 14.53 15.85
N PRO A 214 6.58 15.07 17.08
CA PRO A 214 5.36 15.39 17.82
C PRO A 214 4.45 16.35 17.04
N SER A 215 3.14 16.22 17.24
CA SER A 215 2.13 17.12 16.66
C SER A 215 2.46 18.58 16.96
N LEU A 216 2.38 19.45 15.95
CA LEU A 216 2.65 20.89 16.09
C LEU A 216 1.61 21.61 16.96
N ASN A 217 0.43 21.01 17.14
CA ASN A 217 -0.67 21.56 17.94
C ASN A 217 -0.62 21.15 19.42
N LYS A 218 0.24 20.19 19.80
CA LYS A 218 0.40 19.80 21.20
C LYS A 218 1.26 20.86 21.89
N THR A 219 0.64 21.72 22.69
CA THR A 219 1.37 22.62 23.59
C THR A 219 2.25 21.73 24.48
N LEU A 220 3.57 21.81 24.33
CA LEU A 220 4.48 21.13 25.24
C LEU A 220 4.10 21.56 26.67
N ALA A 221 3.82 20.61 27.55
CA ALA A 221 3.72 20.89 28.97
C ALA A 221 5.03 21.58 29.35
N LYS A 222 4.93 22.86 29.67
CA LYS A 222 6.04 23.67 30.16
C LYS A 222 6.53 22.97 31.43
N THR A 223 7.65 22.25 31.38
CA THR A 223 8.38 21.85 32.59
C THR A 223 9.02 23.11 33.17
N GLY A 224 8.18 24.02 33.63
CA GLY A 224 8.53 25.10 34.53
C GLY A 224 8.23 24.66 35.94
N ASP A 225 9.14 23.90 36.54
CA ASP A 225 9.19 23.68 37.99
C ASP A 225 10.66 23.50 38.43
N PHE A 226 11.43 24.58 38.37
CA PHE A 226 12.48 24.79 39.36
C PHE A 226 11.85 25.59 40.50
N ASN A 227 11.17 24.89 41.41
CA ASN A 227 10.65 25.49 42.62
C ASN A 227 11.79 26.07 43.47
N GLY A 228 11.59 27.32 43.86
CA GLY A 228 12.58 28.19 44.46
C GLY A 228 13.12 27.69 45.80
N PHE A 229 14.45 27.67 45.89
CA PHE A 229 15.16 27.81 47.15
C PHE A 229 15.55 29.28 47.30
N VAL A 230 14.74 30.07 48.01
CA VAL A 230 15.16 31.39 48.48
C VAL A 230 15.93 31.18 49.79
N LEU A 231 17.26 31.18 49.71
CA LEU A 231 18.14 31.55 50.82
C LEU A 231 19.27 32.39 50.22
N GLY A 232 19.39 33.62 50.70
CA GLY A 232 20.13 34.70 50.05
C GLY A 232 21.64 34.46 49.91
N GLY A 233 22.22 35.08 48.88
CA GLY A 233 23.67 35.12 48.72
C GLY A 233 24.14 35.59 47.34
N VAL A 234 24.21 36.91 47.16
CA VAL A 234 25.19 37.68 46.36
C VAL A 234 25.51 37.25 44.90
N SER A 235 25.20 38.17 43.96
CA SER A 235 25.92 38.51 42.71
C SER A 235 25.90 37.48 41.56
N VAL A 236 25.70 37.83 40.27
CA VAL A 236 26.22 38.96 39.48
C VAL A 236 25.19 39.34 38.40
N THR A 237 24.89 40.63 38.31
CA THR A 237 24.15 41.28 37.22
C THR A 237 25.08 41.68 36.07
N ALA A 238 24.68 41.42 34.81
CA ALA A 238 24.95 42.26 33.61
C ALA A 238 24.10 41.71 32.44
N LEU A 239 22.92 42.24 32.08
CA LEU A 239 22.61 43.44 31.27
C LEU A 239 23.47 43.53 29.98
N MET A 240 22.92 43.18 28.82
CA MET A 240 22.16 43.99 27.85
C MET A 240 23.00 44.86 26.89
N ALA A 241 22.84 44.53 25.61
CA ALA A 241 22.61 45.38 24.43
C ALA A 241 23.58 46.53 24.00
N LEU A 242 23.86 46.47 22.69
CA LEU A 242 23.96 47.55 21.68
C LEU A 242 25.29 48.33 21.44
N VAL A 243 25.80 48.15 20.20
CA VAL A 243 26.11 49.19 19.18
C VAL A 243 27.33 50.14 19.33
N LEU A 244 28.24 49.95 18.35
CA LEU A 244 29.10 50.87 17.56
C LEU A 244 30.19 51.80 18.16
N LEU A 245 31.23 51.94 17.31
CA LEU A 245 32.34 52.92 17.20
C LEU A 245 33.69 52.54 17.86
N VAL A 246 34.74 52.15 17.12
CA VAL A 246 35.57 52.88 16.11
C VAL A 246 36.71 53.69 16.76
N LEU A 247 37.94 53.41 16.27
CA LEU A 247 39.24 54.12 16.40
C LEU A 247 40.03 53.90 17.70
N ALA A 248 41.13 53.13 17.67
CA ALA A 248 42.47 53.51 17.18
C ALA A 248 43.22 54.47 18.12
N TRP A 249 44.25 53.96 18.82
CA TRP A 249 45.63 54.47 18.70
C TRP A 249 46.65 53.66 19.52
N ARG A 250 47.47 52.94 18.77
CA ARG A 250 48.93 52.77 18.88
C ARG A 250 49.67 53.78 19.79
N LYS A 251 50.43 53.27 20.78
CA LYS A 251 51.84 53.62 21.10
C LYS A 251 52.29 52.81 22.32
N ARG A 252 53.14 51.79 22.15
CA ARG A 252 54.62 51.81 22.22
C ARG A 252 55.21 52.03 23.64
N ARG A 253 55.70 50.91 24.19
CA ARG A 253 57.01 50.67 24.88
C ARG A 253 57.22 51.30 26.28
N PRO A 254 58.32 50.98 27.00
CA PRO A 254 58.69 49.69 27.63
C PRO A 254 59.29 49.90 29.06
N THR A 255 59.90 48.85 29.64
CA THR A 255 60.92 48.74 30.74
C THR A 255 60.44 47.71 31.78
N ALA A 256 61.23 46.75 32.26
CA ALA A 256 62.63 46.38 32.08
C ALA A 256 62.75 44.84 32.15
#